data_AF-A0A7U7J3J8-F1
#
_entry.id   AF-A0A7U7J3J8-F1
#
_cell.length_a   1.000
_cell.length_b   1.000
_cell.length_c   1.000
_cell.angle_alpha   90.00
_cell.angle_beta   90.00
_cell.angle_gamma   90.00
#
_symmetry.space_group_name_H-M   'P 1'
#
loop_
_entity.id
_entity.type
_entity.pdbx_description
1 polymer ?
#
loop_
_entity_poly.entity_id
_entity_poly.type
_entity_poly.pdbx_seq_one_letter_code
_entity_poly.pdbx_strand_id
1 'polypeptide(L)'
;MTLAETIYHHSLHLPEQAAQEALDFIEFLEQRYGTVQTASKSAGDTEAFLAAVAGTLGDDFPDDIEDHDDEEIHAKDGELSRQEALARLAEIRIDFGGKPITDREEANARR
;
A
#
# COMPACT_ATOMS: atom_id res chain seq x y z
N MET A 1 -9.58 -23.72 2.34
CA MET A 1 -8.88 -23.21 3.52
C MET A 1 -8.86 -21.69 3.42
N THR A 2 -9.34 -21.00 4.45
CA THR A 2 -9.39 -19.53 4.51
C THR A 2 -8.04 -18.96 4.95
N LEU A 3 -7.83 -17.66 4.76
CA LEU A 3 -6.60 -16.98 5.21
C LEU A 3 -6.43 -17.08 6.73
N ALA A 4 -7.51 -16.88 7.49
CA ALA A 4 -7.50 -17.01 8.95
C ALA A 4 -7.15 -18.44 9.39
N GLU A 5 -7.73 -19.45 8.75
CA GLU A 5 -7.38 -20.87 9.00
C GLU A 5 -5.91 -21.15 8.68
N THR A 6 -5.38 -20.56 7.61
CA THR A 6 -3.98 -20.74 7.19
C THR A 6 -3.03 -20.14 8.23
N ILE A 7 -3.31 -18.92 8.70
CA ILE A 7 -2.52 -18.26 9.76
C ILE A 7 -2.55 -19.10 11.05
N TYR A 8 -3.72 -19.58 11.46
CA TYR A 8 -3.86 -20.44 12.65
C TYR A 8 -3.07 -21.74 12.54
N HIS A 9 -3.13 -22.43 11.39
CA HIS A 9 -2.37 -23.66 11.21
C HIS A 9 -0.85 -23.40 11.24
N HIS A 10 -0.38 -22.28 10.70
CA HIS A 10 1.03 -21.92 10.80
C HIS A 10 1.44 -21.57 12.23
N SER A 11 0.57 -20.91 13.01
CA SER A 11 0.90 -20.56 14.40
C SER A 11 1.10 -21.78 15.31
N LEU A 12 0.44 -22.91 15.03
CA LEU A 12 0.60 -24.15 15.80
C LEU A 12 2.01 -24.75 15.72
N HIS A 13 2.79 -24.41 14.70
CA HIS A 13 4.13 -24.97 14.47
C HIS A 13 5.25 -24.02 14.94
N LEU A 14 4.90 -22.84 15.45
CA LEU A 14 5.88 -21.85 15.90
C LEU A 14 6.36 -22.17 17.33
N PRO A 15 7.68 -22.12 17.58
CA PRO A 15 8.21 -22.04 18.95
C PRO A 15 7.68 -20.79 19.66
N GLU A 16 7.59 -20.84 20.99
CA GLU A 16 7.02 -19.77 21.82
C GLU A 16 7.62 -18.38 21.53
N GLN A 17 8.96 -18.29 21.41
CA GLN A 17 9.65 -17.05 21.08
C GLN A 17 9.19 -16.48 19.72
N ALA A 18 9.06 -17.33 18.70
CA ALA A 18 8.62 -16.90 17.37
C ALA A 18 7.13 -16.57 17.32
N ALA A 19 6.31 -17.22 18.16
CA ALA A 19 4.91 -16.87 18.32
C ALA A 19 4.76 -15.47 18.94
N GLN A 20 5.63 -15.12 19.89
CA GLN A 20 5.64 -13.80 20.51
C GLN A 20 6.08 -12.71 19.52
N GLU A 21 7.14 -12.95 18.74
CA GLU A 21 7.55 -12.06 17.64
C GLU A 21 6.44 -11.89 16.59
N ALA A 22 5.68 -12.95 16.30
CA ALA A 22 4.54 -12.88 15.39
C ALA A 22 3.39 -12.02 15.94
N LEU A 23 3.11 -12.10 17.25
CA LEU A 23 2.12 -11.24 17.91
C LEU A 23 2.55 -9.77 17.87
N ASP A 24 3.80 -9.46 18.17
CA ASP A 24 4.34 -8.10 18.09
C ASP A 24 4.21 -7.54 16.66
N PHE A 25 4.45 -8.38 15.65
CA PHE A 25 4.28 -7.97 14.26
C PHE A 25 2.81 -7.75 13.88
N ILE A 26 1.90 -8.59 14.36
CA ILE A 26 0.45 -8.40 14.15
C ILE A 26 0.00 -7.10 14.82
N GLU A 27 0.42 -6.82 16.05
CA GLU A 27 0.12 -5.56 16.74
C GLU A 27 0.68 -4.36 15.98
N PHE A 28 1.90 -4.45 15.47
CA PHE A 28 2.48 -3.41 14.61
C PHE A 28 1.64 -3.18 13.34
N LEU A 29 1.17 -4.25 12.69
CA LEU A 29 0.28 -4.13 11.53
C LEU A 29 -1.07 -3.53 11.91
N GLU A 30 -1.62 -3.88 13.07
CA GLU A 30 -2.84 -3.27 13.60
C GLU A 30 -2.66 -1.79 13.91
N GLN A 31 -1.50 -1.33 14.39
CA GLN A 31 -1.24 0.10 14.57
C GLN A 31 -1.09 0.82 13.22
N ARG A 32 -0.36 0.19 12.29
CA ARG A 32 -0.07 0.76 10.96
C ARG A 32 -1.29 0.83 10.05
N TYR A 33 -2.16 -0.17 10.11
CA TYR A 33 -3.33 -0.31 9.22
C TYR A 33 -4.66 -0.16 9.97
N GLY A 34 -4.67 -0.28 11.30
CA GLY A 34 -5.85 -0.10 12.15
C GLY A 34 -6.11 1.35 12.57
N THR A 35 -5.47 2.33 11.93
CA THR A 35 -5.96 3.73 11.91
C THR A 35 -6.94 3.97 10.76
N VAL A 36 -7.84 3.00 10.53
CA VAL A 36 -9.27 3.32 10.36
C VAL A 36 -10.04 2.71 11.54
N GLN A 37 -9.47 2.76 12.75
CA GLN A 37 -10.29 2.98 13.93
C GLN A 37 -10.97 4.32 13.69
N THR A 38 -12.21 4.26 13.24
CA THR A 38 -13.17 5.32 13.44
C THR A 38 -13.08 5.68 14.93
N ALA A 39 -12.36 6.75 15.27
CA ALA A 39 -12.80 7.59 16.37
C ALA A 39 -14.30 7.69 16.14
N SER A 40 -15.09 7.15 17.07
CA SER A 40 -16.54 7.19 16.94
C SER A 40 -16.86 8.66 16.71
N LYS A 41 -17.18 9.04 15.47
CA LYS A 41 -17.50 10.43 15.12
C LYS A 41 -18.65 10.78 16.02
N SER A 42 -18.38 11.48 17.11
CA SER A 42 -19.44 12.06 17.89
C SER A 42 -20.07 13.09 16.95
N ALA A 43 -21.39 13.26 17.02
CA ALA A 43 -22.07 14.23 16.17
C ALA A 43 -21.48 15.66 16.29
N GLY A 44 -20.72 15.95 17.36
CA GLY A 44 -20.04 17.22 17.58
C GLY A 44 -18.61 17.32 17.03
N ASP A 45 -17.98 16.25 16.54
CA ASP A 45 -16.57 16.30 16.10
C ASP A 45 -16.41 17.10 14.81
N THR A 46 -17.41 17.04 13.94
CA THR A 46 -17.43 17.84 12.71
C THR A 46 -17.65 19.32 13.02
N GLU A 47 -18.53 19.63 13.97
CA GLU A 47 -18.79 21.01 14.41
C GLU A 47 -17.58 21.61 15.12
N ALA A 48 -16.91 20.84 15.99
CA ALA A 48 -15.69 21.27 16.68
C ALA A 48 -14.54 21.53 15.70
N PHE A 49 -14.37 20.66 14.70
CA PHE A 49 -13.39 20.87 13.63
C PHE A 49 -13.72 22.11 12.79
N LEU A 50 -14.97 22.26 12.36
CA LEU A 50 -15.41 23.43 11.59
C LEU A 50 -15.26 24.72 12.39
N ALA A 51 -15.55 24.72 13.69
CA ALA A 51 -15.36 25.89 14.55
C ALA A 51 -13.87 26.23 14.77
N ALA A 52 -12.99 25.23 14.82
CA ALA A 52 -11.54 25.45 14.96
C ALA A 52 -10.90 25.98 13.67
N VAL A 53 -11.43 25.61 12.51
CA VAL A 53 -10.93 26.03 11.19
C VAL A 53 -11.62 27.31 10.69
N ALA A 54 -12.88 27.55 11.08
CA ALA A 54 -13.59 28.77 10.77
C ALA A 54 -12.91 29.97 11.44
N GLY A 55 -12.26 30.80 10.64
CA GLY A 55 -11.49 31.96 11.10
C GLY A 55 -9.97 31.79 11.03
N THR A 56 -9.45 30.60 10.68
CA THR A 56 -8.02 30.43 10.33
C THR A 56 -7.75 30.62 8.84
N LEU A 57 -8.81 30.73 8.04
CA LEU A 57 -8.72 31.15 6.65
C LEU A 57 -8.49 32.67 6.65
N GLY A 58 -7.23 33.08 6.59
CA GLY A 58 -6.86 34.49 6.56
C GLY A 58 -7.17 35.14 5.21
N ASP A 59 -7.01 36.47 5.12
CA ASP A 59 -7.19 37.29 3.90
C ASP A 59 -6.29 36.86 2.70
N ASP A 60 -5.39 35.91 2.91
CA ASP A 60 -4.48 35.35 1.91
C ASP A 60 -5.08 34.12 1.18
N PHE A 61 -6.30 33.72 1.52
CA PHE A 61 -7.02 32.69 0.78
C PHE A 61 -7.76 33.35 -0.40
N PRO A 62 -7.54 32.88 -1.64
CA PRO A 62 -8.13 33.50 -2.81
C PRO A 62 -9.66 33.35 -2.76
N ASP A 63 -10.37 34.49 -2.90
CA ASP A 63 -11.83 34.52 -2.98
C ASP A 63 -12.33 33.88 -4.29
N ASP A 64 -11.51 33.92 -5.34
CA ASP A 64 -11.82 33.42 -6.67
C ASP A 64 -10.80 32.34 -7.08
N ILE A 65 -11.26 31.10 -7.23
CA ILE A 65 -10.52 30.07 -7.96
C ILE A 65 -10.92 30.25 -9.42
N GLU A 66 -10.05 30.87 -10.22
CA GLU A 66 -10.26 30.95 -11.66
C GLU A 66 -10.27 29.51 -12.21
N ASP A 67 -11.33 29.13 -12.92
CA ASP A 67 -11.47 27.86 -13.67
C ASP A 67 -10.45 27.84 -14.82
N HIS A 68 -9.17 27.72 -14.49
CA HIS A 68 -8.19 27.22 -15.43
C HIS A 68 -8.41 25.71 -15.50
N ASP A 69 -9.24 25.28 -16.46
CA ASP A 69 -9.25 23.91 -16.93
C ASP A 69 -7.81 23.54 -17.25
N ASP A 70 -7.20 22.69 -16.42
CA ASP A 70 -5.86 22.18 -16.61
C ASP A 70 -5.79 21.52 -17.98
N GLU A 71 -5.28 22.25 -18.97
CA GLU A 71 -5.11 21.75 -20.33
C GLU A 71 -4.31 20.46 -20.28
N GLU A 72 -5.00 19.38 -20.64
CA GLU A 72 -4.48 18.20 -21.33
C GLU A 72 -2.98 17.98 -21.11
N ILE A 73 -2.64 17.10 -20.16
CA ILE A 73 -1.32 16.47 -20.09
C ILE A 73 -1.04 15.79 -21.43
N HIS A 74 -0.51 16.55 -22.38
CA HIS A 74 -0.03 16.06 -23.65
C HIS A 74 1.10 15.09 -23.31
N ALA A 75 0.79 13.80 -23.39
CA ALA A 75 1.75 12.72 -23.43
C ALA A 75 2.56 12.83 -24.73
N LYS A 76 3.41 13.85 -24.82
CA LYS A 76 4.53 13.90 -25.73
C LYS A 76 5.72 13.44 -24.92
N ASP A 77 5.98 12.14 -24.98
CA ASP A 77 7.31 11.59 -25.30
C ASP A 77 7.35 10.06 -25.08
N GLY A 78 7.30 9.33 -26.20
CA GLY A 78 7.82 7.96 -26.30
C GLY A 78 6.81 6.83 -26.18
N GLU A 79 5.97 6.63 -27.20
CA GLU A 79 5.31 5.33 -27.45
C GLU A 79 6.37 4.27 -27.80
N LEU A 80 7.13 3.79 -26.81
CA LEU A 80 7.82 2.52 -26.95
C LEU A 80 6.72 1.47 -27.05
N SER A 81 6.53 0.93 -28.26
CA SER A 81 5.59 -0.16 -28.46
C SER A 81 5.85 -1.24 -27.41
N ARG A 82 4.80 -1.88 -26.90
CA ARG A 82 4.93 -2.94 -25.89
C ARG A 82 6.00 -3.98 -26.26
N GLN A 83 6.19 -4.26 -27.54
CA GLN A 83 7.23 -5.17 -28.05
C GLN A 83 8.65 -4.65 -27.82
N GLU A 84 8.89 -3.37 -28.02
CA GLU A 84 10.21 -2.75 -27.82
C GLU A 84 10.58 -2.67 -26.33
N ALA A 85 9.61 -2.36 -25.47
CA ALA A 85 9.77 -2.43 -24.03
C ALA A 85 10.13 -3.87 -23.57
N LEU A 86 9.47 -4.89 -24.15
CA LEU A 86 9.77 -6.30 -23.86
C LEU A 86 11.17 -6.71 -24.37
N ALA A 87 11.60 -6.21 -25.52
CA ALA A 87 12.94 -6.49 -26.05
C ALA A 87 14.03 -5.94 -25.10
N ARG A 88 13.86 -4.73 -24.57
CA ARG A 88 14.80 -4.18 -23.57
C ARG A 88 14.84 -4.97 -22.28
N LEU A 89 13.68 -5.43 -21.79
CA LEU A 89 13.62 -6.27 -20.59
C LEU A 89 14.33 -7.62 -20.79
N ALA A 90 14.34 -8.16 -22.01
CA ALA A 90 15.00 -9.44 -22.32
C ALA A 90 16.54 -9.33 -22.30
N GLU A 91 17.11 -8.15 -22.55
CA GLU A 91 18.56 -7.91 -22.47
C GLU A 91 19.06 -7.80 -21.01
N ILE A 92 18.17 -7.53 -20.06
CA ILE A 92 18.51 -7.43 -18.65
C ILE A 92 18.82 -8.82 -18.09
N ARG A 93 20.11 -9.14 -17.98
CA ARG A 93 20.58 -10.36 -17.33
C ARG A 93 20.82 -10.10 -15.85
N ILE A 94 19.95 -10.63 -15.00
CA ILE A 94 20.11 -10.57 -13.54
C ILE A 94 20.97 -11.76 -13.10
N ASP A 95 22.08 -11.49 -12.43
CA ASP A 95 22.91 -12.53 -11.80
C ASP A 95 22.30 -12.94 -10.45
N PHE A 96 21.79 -14.16 -10.38
CA PHE A 96 21.20 -14.73 -9.17
C PHE A 96 22.20 -15.49 -8.30
N GLY A 97 23.51 -15.34 -8.55
CA GLY A 97 24.57 -15.87 -7.67
C GLY A 97 24.55 -17.39 -7.53
N GLY A 98 24.19 -18.11 -8.60
CA GLY A 98 24.14 -19.57 -8.63
C GLY A 98 22.98 -20.20 -7.83
N LYS A 99 22.03 -19.40 -7.33
CA LYS A 99 20.81 -19.94 -6.71
C LYS A 99 19.85 -20.40 -7.81
N PRO A 100 19.41 -21.67 -7.84
CA PRO A 100 18.45 -22.12 -8.83
C PRO A 100 17.13 -21.37 -8.60
N ILE A 101 16.67 -20.62 -9.61
CA ILE A 101 15.30 -20.12 -9.64
C ILE A 101 14.44 -21.37 -9.80
N THR A 102 13.87 -21.84 -8.69
CA THR A 102 12.94 -22.98 -8.73
C THR A 102 11.77 -22.55 -9.60
N ASP A 103 11.33 -23.43 -10.52
CA ASP A 103 10.16 -23.14 -11.33
C ASP A 103 9.00 -22.79 -10.40
N ARG A 104 8.27 -21.72 -10.73
CA ARG A 104 7.15 -21.24 -9.90
C ARG A 104 6.10 -22.34 -9.71
N GLU A 105 5.91 -23.21 -10.69
CA GLU A 105 4.99 -24.35 -10.57
C GLU A 105 5.56 -25.41 -9.60
N GLU A 106 6.85 -25.70 -9.68
CA GLU A 106 7.52 -26.64 -8.78
C GLU A 106 7.56 -26.14 -7.33
N ALA A 107 7.74 -24.83 -7.12
CA ALA A 107 7.70 -24.20 -5.80
C ALA A 107 6.30 -24.28 -5.16
N ASN A 108 5.24 -24.18 -5.96
CA ASN A 108 3.86 -24.30 -5.49
C ASN A 108 3.45 -25.75 -5.22
N ALA A 109 4.00 -26.72 -5.94
CA ALA A 109 3.70 -28.14 -5.75
C ALA A 109 4.32 -28.74 -4.47
N ARG A 110 5.30 -28.05 -3.87
CA ARG A 110 5.95 -28.46 -2.60
C ARG A 110 5.26 -27.90 -1.35
N ARG A 111 4.13 -27.22 -1.51
CA ARG A 111 3.36 -26.56 -0.44
C ARG A 111 2.09 -27.34 -0.13
#